data_AF-A0A6A6APP7-F1
#
_entry.id   AF-A0A6A6APP7-F1
#
_cell.length_a   1.000
_cell.length_b   1.000
_cell.length_c   1.000
_cell.angle_alpha   90.00
_cell.angle_beta   90.00
_cell.angle_gamma   90.00
#
_symmetry.space_group_name_H-M   'P 1'
#
loop_
_entity.id
_entity.type
_entity.pdbx_description
1 polymer ?
#
loop_
_entity_poly.entity_id
_entity_poly.type
_entity_poly.pdbx_seq_one_letter_code
_entity_poly.pdbx_strand_id
1 'polypeptide(L)'
;MAQTVNVQYVNDFAALPSTAPPDHAHVVDIATFRPSDGNVKSNVKLQDAVVTMLYQISPDTLSKFLNSGTRSFRLVNQSAHNIAEKLVIIKKGNEVLASESYTDHTGPPLRVFEFDNLARMRVDQSGKWTITYGSYGEYVRRDWDQLWNGQFVDVGMSMRTMVASNDRDKAHFAFSVADYILANSLWDASSFNWTITGV
;
A
#
# COMPACT_ATOMS: atom_id res chain seq x y z
N MET A 1 24.59 -15.34 3.10
CA MET A 1 23.30 -15.37 3.81
C MET A 1 22.84 -13.93 3.94
N ALA A 2 21.60 -13.60 3.53
CA ALA A 2 21.10 -12.24 3.66
C ALA A 2 20.88 -11.89 5.15
N GLN A 3 21.35 -10.72 5.56
CA GLN A 3 21.16 -10.20 6.92
C GLN A 3 19.73 -9.67 7.05
N THR A 4 19.03 -10.07 8.11
CA THR A 4 17.75 -9.46 8.46
C THR A 4 18.01 -8.26 9.36
N VAL A 5 17.47 -7.10 8.99
CA VAL A 5 17.54 -5.88 9.81
C VAL A 5 16.16 -5.67 10.41
N ASN A 6 16.09 -5.58 11.75
CA ASN A 6 14.85 -5.32 12.44
C ASN A 6 14.58 -3.81 12.46
N VAL A 7 13.50 -3.39 11.82
CA VAL A 7 13.02 -2.01 11.94
C VAL A 7 12.57 -1.73 13.38
N GLN A 8 12.77 -0.49 13.85
CA GLN A 8 12.19 -0.01 15.09
C GLN A 8 10.85 0.68 14.82
N TYR A 9 10.03 0.80 15.86
CA TYR A 9 8.74 1.47 15.80
C TYR A 9 8.68 2.63 16.78
N VAL A 10 8.01 3.71 16.39
CA VAL A 10 7.79 4.88 17.25
C VAL A 10 6.48 4.74 18.03
N ASN A 11 6.39 5.44 19.16
CA ASN A 11 5.19 5.47 20.02
C ASN A 11 4.43 6.81 19.95
N ASP A 12 4.73 7.63 18.94
CA ASP A 12 4.23 9.01 18.85
C ASP A 12 2.75 9.10 18.43
N PHE A 13 2.15 7.97 18.03
CA PHE A 13 0.74 7.90 17.64
C PHE A 13 -0.02 6.91 18.53
N ALA A 14 -0.80 7.43 19.49
CA ALA A 14 -1.39 6.65 20.59
C ALA A 14 -2.27 5.46 20.14
N ALA A 15 -2.91 5.54 18.97
CA ALA A 15 -3.75 4.44 18.48
C ALA A 15 -2.94 3.26 17.91
N LEU A 16 -1.64 3.45 17.65
CA LEU A 16 -0.73 2.45 17.06
C LEU A 16 0.53 2.29 17.93
N PRO A 17 0.42 1.83 19.20
CA PRO A 17 1.58 1.69 20.07
C PRO A 17 2.52 0.58 19.57
N SER A 18 3.83 0.73 19.78
CA SER A 18 4.85 -0.25 19.40
C SER A 18 4.72 -1.59 20.14
N THR A 19 3.91 -1.65 21.19
CA THR A 19 3.63 -2.83 22.00
C THR A 19 2.40 -3.62 21.52
N ALA A 20 1.74 -3.17 20.45
CA ALA A 20 0.62 -3.89 19.87
C ALA A 20 1.06 -5.26 19.32
N PRO A 21 0.13 -6.21 19.12
CA PRO A 21 0.46 -7.53 18.58
C PRO A 21 1.15 -7.46 17.21
N PRO A 22 1.97 -8.46 16.83
CA PRO A 22 2.79 -8.38 15.60
C PRO A 22 2.03 -8.13 14.29
N ASP A 23 0.75 -8.51 14.21
CA ASP A 23 -0.08 -8.31 13.01
C ASP A 23 -0.95 -7.05 13.09
N HIS A 24 -0.76 -6.23 14.13
CA HIS A 24 -1.25 -4.86 14.16
C HIS A 24 -0.35 -3.97 13.29
N ALA A 25 -0.86 -2.79 12.92
CA ALA A 25 -0.04 -1.79 12.24
C ALA A 25 0.79 -0.99 13.24
N HIS A 26 2.02 -0.68 12.88
CA HIS A 26 2.95 0.12 13.67
C HIS A 26 3.59 1.22 12.80
N VAL A 27 3.85 2.38 13.38
CA VAL A 27 4.59 3.44 12.71
C VAL A 27 6.08 3.13 12.80
N VAL A 28 6.71 2.91 11.65
CA VAL A 28 8.13 2.61 11.51
C VAL A 28 8.97 3.85 11.79
N ASP A 29 10.05 3.68 12.56
CA ASP A 29 11.12 4.67 12.65
C ASP A 29 11.96 4.62 11.36
N ILE A 30 11.72 5.60 10.48
CA ILE A 30 12.38 5.73 9.18
C ILE A 30 13.91 5.81 9.31
N ALA A 31 14.45 6.34 10.42
CA ALA A 31 15.91 6.41 10.61
C ALA A 31 16.54 5.01 10.72
N THR A 32 15.75 4.01 11.12
CA THR A 32 16.18 2.61 11.30
C THR A 32 15.82 1.74 10.10
N PHE A 33 14.93 2.20 9.22
CA PHE A 33 14.56 1.45 8.01
C PHE A 33 15.74 1.35 7.05
N ARG A 34 15.91 0.15 6.46
CA ARG A 34 16.86 -0.10 5.39
C ARG A 34 16.10 -0.83 4.27
N PRO A 35 16.09 -0.29 3.04
CA PRO A 35 15.51 -0.98 1.89
C PRO A 35 16.09 -2.38 1.74
N SER A 36 15.27 -3.30 1.25
CA SER A 36 15.73 -4.66 1.01
C SER A 36 16.59 -4.70 -0.25
N ASP A 37 17.69 -5.44 -0.21
CA ASP A 37 18.58 -5.66 -1.34
C ASP A 37 19.05 -7.13 -1.39
N GLY A 38 19.97 -7.45 -2.30
CA GLY A 38 20.50 -8.83 -2.42
C GLY A 38 21.16 -9.37 -1.14
N ASN A 39 21.51 -8.50 -0.19
CA ASN A 39 22.22 -8.80 1.05
C ASN A 39 21.41 -8.48 2.32
N VAL A 40 20.39 -7.62 2.24
CA VAL A 40 19.57 -7.15 3.36
C VAL A 40 18.10 -7.46 3.13
N LYS A 41 17.43 -8.02 4.13
CA LYS A 41 15.98 -8.15 4.15
C LYS A 41 15.39 -7.35 5.30
N SER A 42 14.53 -6.39 4.97
CA SER A 42 13.68 -5.74 5.96
C SER A 42 12.60 -6.72 6.44
N ASN A 43 12.21 -6.61 7.70
CA ASN A 43 11.09 -7.36 8.29
C ASN A 43 9.77 -6.56 8.30
N VAL A 44 9.72 -5.44 7.57
CA VAL A 44 8.56 -4.57 7.52
C VAL A 44 7.35 -5.24 6.87
N LYS A 45 6.15 -4.95 7.38
CA LYS A 45 4.89 -5.43 6.82
C LYS A 45 4.16 -4.29 6.10
N LEU A 46 3.26 -4.66 5.19
CA LEU A 46 2.49 -3.70 4.41
C LEU A 46 1.66 -2.75 5.27
N GLN A 47 1.02 -3.25 6.33
CA GLN A 47 0.25 -2.38 7.22
C GLN A 47 1.13 -1.32 7.89
N ASP A 48 2.38 -1.66 8.24
CA ASP A 48 3.33 -0.75 8.86
C ASP A 48 3.74 0.33 7.87
N ALA A 49 4.07 -0.05 6.63
CA ALA A 49 4.38 0.89 5.56
C ALA A 49 3.22 1.86 5.26
N VAL A 50 1.98 1.36 5.19
CA VAL A 50 0.78 2.18 4.96
C VAL A 50 0.60 3.21 6.08
N VAL A 51 0.58 2.80 7.35
CA VAL A 51 0.34 3.75 8.44
C VAL A 51 1.51 4.70 8.63
N THR A 52 2.74 4.25 8.37
CA THR A 52 3.94 5.11 8.41
C THR A 52 3.86 6.18 7.35
N MET A 53 3.55 5.83 6.10
CA MET A 53 3.38 6.79 5.02
C MET A 53 2.30 7.83 5.36
N LEU A 54 1.15 7.38 5.85
CA LEU A 54 0.07 8.30 6.22
C LEU A 54 0.46 9.23 7.38
N TYR A 55 1.22 8.71 8.36
CA TYR A 55 1.76 9.50 9.48
C TYR A 55 2.75 10.56 9.00
N GLN A 56 3.66 10.20 8.10
CA GLN A 56 4.66 11.10 7.51
C GLN A 56 4.00 12.21 6.67
N ILE A 57 2.88 11.92 5.98
CA ILE A 57 2.07 12.96 5.33
C ILE A 57 1.54 13.95 6.38
N SER A 58 0.80 13.43 7.37
CA SER A 58 0.48 14.14 8.60
C SER A 58 -0.21 13.21 9.61
N PRO A 59 -0.06 13.42 10.92
CA PRO A 59 -0.83 12.70 11.94
C PRO A 59 -2.35 12.80 11.76
N ASP A 60 -2.85 13.91 11.20
CA ASP A 60 -4.28 14.10 10.88
C ASP A 60 -4.75 13.19 9.75
N THR A 61 -3.94 13.01 8.70
CA THR A 61 -4.24 12.06 7.61
C THR A 61 -4.38 10.63 8.14
N LEU A 62 -3.44 10.19 8.99
CA LEU A 62 -3.52 8.87 9.63
C LEU A 62 -4.75 8.76 10.54
N SER A 63 -5.06 9.79 11.32
CA SER A 63 -6.24 9.82 12.19
C SER A 63 -7.53 9.64 11.40
N LYS A 64 -7.67 10.35 10.28
CA LYS A 64 -8.81 10.22 9.37
C LYS A 64 -8.92 8.83 8.74
N PHE A 65 -7.79 8.22 8.39
CA PHE A 65 -7.75 6.86 7.85
C PHE A 65 -8.21 5.80 8.88
N LEU A 66 -7.76 5.93 10.13
CA LEU A 66 -8.08 4.99 11.21
C LEU A 66 -9.47 5.20 11.82
N ASN A 67 -10.09 6.37 11.62
CA ASN A 67 -11.41 6.67 12.15
C ASN A 67 -12.47 5.65 11.67
N SER A 68 -13.19 5.05 12.61
CA SER A 68 -14.24 4.06 12.33
C SER A 68 -15.46 4.65 11.62
N GLY A 69 -15.67 5.96 11.71
CA GLY A 69 -16.70 6.70 10.95
C GLY A 69 -16.38 6.83 9.47
N THR A 70 -15.09 6.75 9.08
CA THR A 70 -14.65 6.89 7.69
C THR A 70 -15.15 5.72 6.84
N ARG A 71 -16.19 5.98 6.03
CA ARG A 71 -16.78 4.96 5.15
C ARG A 71 -15.83 4.56 4.03
N SER A 72 -15.21 5.56 3.41
CA SER A 72 -14.15 5.34 2.43
C SER A 72 -13.06 6.41 2.52
N PHE A 73 -11.83 5.96 2.27
CA PHE A 73 -10.64 6.78 2.14
C PHE A 73 -9.93 6.32 0.87
N ARG A 74 -9.52 7.26 0.01
CA ARG A 74 -8.63 7.00 -1.11
C ARG A 74 -7.53 8.04 -1.10
N LEU A 75 -6.30 7.59 -1.19
CA LEU A 75 -5.12 8.39 -1.45
C LEU A 75 -4.53 7.95 -2.78
N VAL A 76 -4.38 8.89 -3.71
CA VAL A 76 -3.58 8.76 -4.92
C VAL A 76 -2.43 9.73 -4.77
N ASN A 77 -1.21 9.22 -4.88
CA ASN A 77 -0.02 9.99 -4.61
C ASN A 77 0.95 9.81 -5.77
N GLN A 78 1.59 10.91 -6.16
CA GLN A 78 2.65 10.93 -7.15
C GLN A 78 3.96 11.34 -6.49
N SER A 79 4.98 10.48 -6.58
CA SER A 79 6.31 10.74 -6.00
C SER A 79 6.88 12.09 -6.48
N ALA A 80 7.59 12.83 -5.62
CA ALA A 80 8.34 14.01 -6.05
C ALA A 80 9.60 13.65 -6.85
N HIS A 81 10.11 12.44 -6.65
CA HIS A 81 11.37 11.99 -7.24
C HIS A 81 11.17 11.26 -8.57
N ASN A 82 9.99 10.70 -8.80
CA ASN A 82 9.64 10.08 -10.06
C ASN A 82 8.15 10.31 -10.40
N ILE A 83 7.89 11.22 -11.34
CA ILE A 83 6.52 11.57 -11.74
C ILE A 83 5.77 10.44 -12.44
N ALA A 84 6.47 9.41 -12.95
CA ALA A 84 5.81 8.23 -13.50
C ALA A 84 5.28 7.30 -12.39
N GLU A 85 5.81 7.42 -11.17
CA GLU A 85 5.45 6.58 -10.05
C GLU A 85 4.29 7.20 -9.28
N LYS A 86 3.14 6.55 -9.41
CA LYS A 86 1.97 6.85 -8.60
C LYS A 86 1.63 5.64 -7.77
N LEU A 87 1.22 5.84 -6.53
CA LEU A 87 0.63 4.79 -5.73
C LEU A 87 -0.84 5.10 -5.46
N VAL A 88 -1.59 4.06 -5.11
CA VAL A 88 -2.93 4.20 -4.55
C VAL A 88 -3.04 3.42 -3.25
N ILE A 89 -3.64 4.06 -2.24
CA ILE A 89 -4.14 3.41 -1.03
C ILE A 89 -5.64 3.66 -0.96
N ILE A 90 -6.45 2.61 -0.93
CA ILE A 90 -7.90 2.67 -0.77
C ILE A 90 -8.28 1.91 0.50
N LYS A 91 -9.07 2.51 1.37
CA LYS A 91 -9.76 1.83 2.46
C LYS A 91 -11.26 2.00 2.28
N LYS A 92 -12.02 0.91 2.32
CA LYS A 92 -13.49 0.95 2.47
C LYS A 92 -13.89 -0.03 3.57
N GLY A 93 -14.63 0.46 4.57
CA GLY A 93 -14.95 -0.32 5.77
C GLY A 93 -13.68 -0.83 6.47
N ASN A 94 -13.57 -2.16 6.59
CA ASN A 94 -12.46 -2.84 7.25
C ASN A 94 -11.46 -3.48 6.26
N GLU A 95 -11.50 -3.11 4.99
CA GLU A 95 -10.55 -3.58 3.98
C GLU A 95 -9.68 -2.43 3.47
N VAL A 96 -8.42 -2.76 3.17
CA VAL A 96 -7.41 -1.84 2.66
C VAL A 96 -6.75 -2.45 1.43
N LEU A 97 -6.69 -1.70 0.33
CA LEU A 97 -5.98 -2.03 -0.89
C LEU A 97 -4.83 -1.04 -1.06
N ALA A 98 -3.64 -1.53 -1.38
CA ALA A 98 -2.47 -0.72 -1.67
C ALA A 98 -1.78 -1.23 -2.93
N SER A 99 -1.24 -0.31 -3.74
CA SER A 99 -0.38 -0.63 -4.87
C SER A 99 1.07 -0.27 -4.58
N GLU A 100 1.99 -0.97 -5.24
CA GLU A 100 3.37 -0.56 -5.37
C GLU A 100 3.43 0.70 -6.25
N SER A 101 3.07 0.53 -7.52
CA SER A 101 2.98 1.61 -8.50
C SER A 101 1.73 1.43 -9.38
N TYR A 102 1.28 2.51 -10.02
CA TYR A 102 0.33 2.44 -11.11
C TYR A 102 0.60 3.52 -12.17
N THR A 103 0.36 3.15 -13.43
CA THR A 103 0.43 4.04 -14.59
C THR A 103 -0.97 4.37 -15.09
N ASP A 104 -1.24 5.66 -15.33
CA ASP A 104 -2.50 6.15 -15.91
C ASP A 104 -2.37 6.28 -17.44
N HIS A 105 -2.75 5.22 -18.17
CA HIS A 105 -2.77 5.23 -19.63
C HIS A 105 -4.02 5.96 -20.12
N THR A 106 -3.84 7.18 -20.62
CA THR A 106 -4.95 8.06 -21.02
C THR A 106 -5.26 8.05 -22.53
N GLY A 107 -4.32 7.58 -23.36
CA GLY A 107 -4.38 7.66 -24.82
C GLY A 107 -4.64 6.31 -25.51
N PRO A 108 -5.18 6.28 -26.74
CA PRO A 108 -5.32 5.03 -27.50
C PRO A 108 -3.96 4.31 -27.70
N PRO A 109 -3.93 2.97 -27.76
CA PRO A 109 -5.08 2.06 -27.63
C PRO A 109 -5.48 1.78 -26.18
N LEU A 110 -4.66 2.15 -25.19
CA LEU A 110 -4.84 1.79 -23.78
C LEU A 110 -5.47 2.93 -22.96
N ARG A 111 -6.74 2.76 -22.57
CA ARG A 111 -7.43 3.67 -21.64
C ARG A 111 -7.70 2.97 -20.31
N VAL A 112 -6.63 2.70 -19.57
CA VAL A 112 -6.62 1.84 -18.37
C VAL A 112 -5.68 2.39 -17.30
N PHE A 113 -5.89 1.98 -16.06
CA PHE A 113 -4.84 1.98 -15.05
C PHE A 113 -4.11 0.64 -15.12
N GLU A 114 -2.79 0.68 -15.17
CA GLU A 114 -1.91 -0.49 -15.05
C GLU A 114 -1.26 -0.47 -13.68
N PHE A 115 -1.24 -1.59 -12.99
CA PHE A 115 -0.62 -1.74 -11.67
C PHE A 115 0.50 -2.78 -11.75
N ASP A 116 1.64 -2.46 -11.13
CA ASP A 116 2.67 -3.44 -10.82
C ASP A 116 2.13 -4.38 -9.74
N ASN A 117 2.61 -4.28 -8.50
CA ASN A 117 2.10 -5.10 -7.41
C ASN A 117 0.87 -4.47 -6.76
N LEU A 118 -0.15 -5.30 -6.51
CA LEU A 118 -1.34 -4.96 -5.73
C LEU A 118 -1.47 -5.91 -4.56
N ALA A 119 -1.88 -5.37 -3.41
CA ALA A 119 -2.19 -6.16 -2.24
C ALA A 119 -3.48 -5.66 -1.58
N ARG A 120 -4.30 -6.60 -1.08
CA ARG A 120 -5.47 -6.29 -0.25
C ARG A 120 -5.33 -6.94 1.12
N MET A 121 -5.70 -6.20 2.15
CA MET A 121 -5.72 -6.62 3.53
C MET A 121 -7.10 -6.41 4.14
N ARG A 122 -7.43 -7.23 5.13
CA ARG A 122 -8.59 -7.07 6.00
C ARG A 122 -8.13 -6.76 7.41
N VAL A 123 -8.77 -5.79 8.04
CA VAL A 123 -8.59 -5.40 9.44
C VAL A 123 -9.74 -5.99 10.24
N ASP A 124 -9.44 -6.72 11.30
CA ASP A 124 -10.48 -7.23 12.20
C ASP A 124 -10.75 -6.26 13.37
N GLN A 125 -11.68 -6.63 14.25
CA GLN A 125 -12.06 -5.80 15.40
C GLN A 125 -10.95 -5.66 16.44
N SER A 126 -9.95 -6.56 16.44
CA SER A 126 -8.77 -6.46 17.30
C SER A 126 -7.68 -5.56 16.72
N GLY A 127 -7.90 -5.01 15.51
CA GLY A 127 -6.91 -4.22 14.79
C GLY A 127 -5.87 -5.06 14.06
N LYS A 128 -6.03 -6.39 13.98
CA LYS A 128 -5.13 -7.27 13.24
C LYS A 128 -5.40 -7.18 11.74
N TRP A 129 -4.33 -7.05 10.95
CA TRP A 129 -4.35 -7.00 9.50
C TRP A 129 -3.98 -8.37 8.92
N THR A 130 -4.79 -8.86 7.98
CA THR A 130 -4.56 -10.13 7.28
C THR A 130 -4.56 -9.89 5.78
N ILE A 131 -3.53 -10.36 5.07
CA ILE A 131 -3.44 -10.26 3.61
C ILE A 131 -4.45 -11.23 2.98
N THR A 132 -5.31 -10.71 2.11
CA THR A 132 -6.39 -11.45 1.45
C THR A 132 -6.18 -11.61 -0.05
N TYR A 133 -5.43 -10.69 -0.67
CA TYR A 133 -5.15 -10.69 -2.10
C TYR A 133 -3.74 -10.19 -2.37
N GLY A 134 -3.11 -10.71 -3.41
CA GLY A 134 -1.85 -10.23 -3.96
C GLY A 134 -1.80 -10.54 -5.46
N SER A 135 -1.37 -9.57 -6.26
CA SER A 135 -1.14 -9.79 -7.69
C SER A 135 -0.08 -8.86 -8.26
N TYR A 136 0.34 -9.15 -9.49
CA TYR A 136 1.22 -8.34 -10.32
C TYR A 136 0.64 -8.15 -11.72
N GLY A 137 0.80 -6.97 -12.30
CA GLY A 137 0.51 -6.70 -13.72
C GLY A 137 -0.98 -6.69 -14.01
N GLU A 138 -1.76 -6.02 -13.16
CA GLU A 138 -3.21 -5.89 -13.33
C GLU A 138 -3.57 -4.66 -14.14
N TYR A 139 -4.56 -4.79 -15.00
CA TYR A 139 -5.15 -3.68 -15.74
C TYR A 139 -6.60 -3.50 -15.34
N VAL A 140 -7.02 -2.27 -15.17
CA VAL A 140 -8.42 -1.92 -14.91
C VAL A 140 -8.81 -0.75 -15.79
N ARG A 141 -10.08 -0.66 -16.18
CA ARG A 141 -10.57 0.58 -16.81
C ARG A 141 -10.29 1.75 -15.86
N ARG A 142 -10.20 2.98 -16.39
CA ARG A 142 -9.93 4.20 -15.60
C ARG A 142 -11.09 4.56 -14.65
N ASP A 143 -11.33 3.68 -13.68
CA ASP A 143 -12.48 3.62 -12.79
C ASP A 143 -12.03 2.96 -11.47
N TRP A 144 -12.04 3.78 -10.42
CA TRP A 144 -11.59 3.36 -9.10
C TRP A 144 -12.52 2.34 -8.44
N ASP A 145 -13.80 2.33 -8.79
CA ASP A 145 -14.73 1.35 -8.26
C ASP A 145 -14.52 -0.02 -8.91
N GLN A 146 -14.12 -0.06 -10.19
CA GLN A 146 -13.68 -1.31 -10.82
C GLN A 146 -12.43 -1.87 -10.16
N LEU A 147 -11.45 -1.02 -9.82
CA LEU A 147 -10.26 -1.45 -9.07
C LEU A 147 -10.67 -2.02 -7.71
N TRP A 148 -11.55 -1.33 -7.00
CA TRP A 148 -12.05 -1.78 -5.71
C TRP A 148 -12.81 -3.11 -5.80
N ASN A 149 -13.54 -3.34 -6.87
CA ASN A 149 -14.31 -4.58 -7.08
C ASN A 149 -13.48 -5.72 -7.70
N GLY A 150 -12.19 -5.49 -7.98
CA GLY A 150 -11.32 -6.49 -8.63
C GLY A 150 -11.73 -6.80 -10.08
N GLN A 151 -12.31 -5.82 -10.77
CA GLN A 151 -12.80 -5.96 -12.15
C GLN A 151 -11.68 -5.66 -13.14
N PHE A 152 -10.75 -6.59 -13.29
CA PHE A 152 -9.61 -6.46 -14.18
C PHE A 152 -9.95 -6.78 -15.63
N VAL A 153 -9.19 -6.20 -16.57
CA VAL A 153 -9.41 -6.34 -18.01
C VAL A 153 -8.16 -6.88 -18.70
N ASP A 154 -8.34 -7.78 -19.67
CA ASP A 154 -7.26 -8.20 -20.55
C ASP A 154 -7.05 -7.13 -21.64
N VAL A 155 -5.82 -6.64 -21.75
CA VAL A 155 -5.41 -5.62 -22.73
C VAL A 155 -4.65 -6.20 -23.93
N GLY A 156 -4.55 -7.54 -24.03
CA GLY A 156 -4.01 -8.25 -25.19
C GLY A 156 -2.50 -8.11 -25.41
N MET A 157 -1.76 -7.61 -24.41
CA MET A 157 -0.33 -7.25 -24.55
C MET A 157 0.65 -8.36 -24.19
N SER A 158 0.21 -9.62 -24.05
CA SER A 158 1.03 -10.78 -23.66
C SER A 158 1.80 -10.65 -22.33
N MET A 159 1.64 -9.54 -21.60
CA MET A 159 2.14 -9.40 -20.24
C MET A 159 1.30 -10.27 -19.32
N ARG A 160 1.97 -11.16 -18.59
CA ARG A 160 1.30 -12.16 -17.77
C ARG A 160 0.95 -11.54 -16.42
N THR A 161 -0.33 -11.22 -16.23
CA THR A 161 -0.89 -10.99 -14.90
C THR A 161 -0.60 -12.21 -14.03
N MET A 162 -0.12 -11.97 -12.81
CA MET A 162 0.13 -13.03 -11.83
C MET A 162 -0.74 -12.78 -10.61
N VAL A 163 -1.62 -13.72 -10.29
CA VAL A 163 -2.42 -13.67 -9.05
C VAL A 163 -1.85 -14.69 -8.08
N ALA A 164 -1.64 -14.27 -6.83
CA ALA A 164 -1.11 -15.12 -5.77
C ALA A 164 -1.97 -16.38 -5.59
N SER A 165 -1.32 -17.54 -5.65
CA SER A 165 -1.99 -18.84 -5.51
C SER A 165 -2.08 -19.33 -4.06
N ASN A 166 -1.23 -18.78 -3.19
CA ASN A 166 -1.07 -19.21 -1.81
C ASN A 166 -0.62 -18.02 -0.92
N ASP A 167 -0.56 -18.21 0.39
CA ASP A 167 -0.26 -17.12 1.33
C ASP A 167 1.19 -16.63 1.27
N ARG A 168 2.13 -17.47 0.83
CA ARG A 168 3.52 -17.06 0.61
C ARG A 168 3.61 -16.08 -0.56
N ASP A 169 2.91 -16.35 -1.66
CA ASP A 169 2.85 -15.46 -2.82
C ASP A 169 2.19 -14.13 -2.43
N LYS A 170 1.08 -14.17 -1.67
CA LYS A 170 0.42 -12.95 -1.15
C LYS A 170 1.35 -12.12 -0.28
N ALA A 171 2.08 -12.77 0.63
CA ALA A 171 3.05 -12.11 1.49
C ALA A 171 4.20 -11.49 0.68
N HIS A 172 4.62 -12.13 -0.41
CA HIS A 172 5.64 -11.59 -1.31
C HIS A 172 5.18 -10.30 -1.99
N PHE A 173 3.97 -10.28 -2.57
CA PHE A 173 3.43 -9.06 -3.18
C PHE A 173 3.22 -7.94 -2.15
N ALA A 174 2.63 -8.26 -0.99
CA ALA A 174 2.43 -7.28 0.06
C ALA A 174 3.75 -6.69 0.58
N PHE A 175 4.78 -7.52 0.71
CA PHE A 175 6.12 -7.08 1.07
C PHE A 175 6.72 -6.16 0.00
N SER A 176 6.60 -6.49 -1.29
CA SER A 176 7.08 -5.64 -2.39
C SER A 176 6.47 -4.24 -2.32
N VAL A 177 5.15 -4.17 -2.12
CA VAL A 177 4.44 -2.90 -1.92
C VAL A 177 4.97 -2.15 -0.69
N ALA A 178 5.20 -2.85 0.43
CA ALA A 178 5.69 -2.26 1.67
C ALA A 178 7.10 -1.66 1.52
N ASP A 179 8.02 -2.45 0.97
CA ASP A 179 9.41 -2.07 0.74
C ASP A 179 9.48 -0.89 -0.23
N TYR A 180 8.68 -0.90 -1.30
CA TYR A 180 8.60 0.18 -2.27
C TYR A 180 8.10 1.51 -1.66
N ILE A 181 7.03 1.47 -0.85
CA ILE A 181 6.49 2.67 -0.18
C ILE A 181 7.57 3.35 0.66
N LEU A 182 8.30 2.56 1.44
CA LEU A 182 9.30 3.07 2.38
C LEU A 182 10.62 3.43 1.70
N ALA A 183 11.08 2.64 0.72
CA ALA A 183 12.34 2.87 0.02
C ALA A 183 12.31 4.13 -0.86
N ASN A 184 11.14 4.46 -1.42
CA ASN A 184 10.98 5.64 -2.27
C ASN A 184 10.40 6.85 -1.53
N SER A 185 10.29 6.78 -0.20
CA SER A 185 9.74 7.84 0.64
C SER A 185 8.46 8.44 0.06
N LEU A 186 7.47 7.61 -0.27
CA LEU A 186 6.33 8.09 -1.08
C LEU A 186 5.47 9.15 -0.37
N TRP A 187 5.72 9.46 0.90
CA TRP A 187 5.17 10.64 1.58
C TRP A 187 5.86 11.96 1.20
N ASP A 188 6.99 11.96 0.51
CA ASP A 188 7.62 13.15 -0.08
C ASP A 188 7.08 13.35 -1.50
N ALA A 189 5.76 13.52 -1.60
CA ALA A 189 5.05 13.54 -2.88
C ALA A 189 5.08 14.93 -3.55
N SER A 190 5.10 14.95 -4.89
CA SER A 190 4.84 16.18 -5.65
C SER A 190 3.37 16.57 -5.63
N SER A 191 2.47 15.59 -5.43
CA SER A 191 1.06 15.85 -5.22
C SER A 191 0.37 14.76 -4.40
N PHE A 192 -0.59 15.18 -3.59
CA PHE A 192 -1.52 14.30 -2.88
C PHE A 192 -2.94 14.58 -3.36
N ASN A 193 -3.57 13.58 -3.96
CA ASN A 193 -4.99 13.62 -4.28
C ASN A 193 -5.71 12.62 -3.39
N TRP A 194 -6.38 13.10 -2.34
CA TRP A 194 -7.14 12.24 -1.45
C TRP A 194 -8.61 12.59 -1.43
N THR A 195 -9.44 11.58 -1.19
CA THR A 195 -10.89 11.68 -1.10
C THR A 195 -11.36 10.90 0.12
N ILE A 196 -12.16 11.54 0.97
CA ILE A 196 -12.83 10.89 2.11
C ILE A 196 -14.33 11.06 1.94
N THR A 197 -15.08 10.01 2.21
CA THR A 197 -16.55 10.06 2.26
C THR A 197 -17.06 9.55 3.61
N GLY A 198 -18.02 10.27 4.20
CA GLY A 198 -18.67 9.91 5.45
C GLY A 198 -17.84 10.30 6.66
N VAL A 199 -17.95 11.56 7.08
CA VAL A 199 -17.37 12.12 8.31
C VAL A 199 -18.49 12.65 9.18
#